data_AF-A0A3S1CK49-F1
#
_entry.id   AF-A0A3S1CK49-F1
#
_cell.length_a   1.000
_cell.length_b   1.000
_cell.length_c   1.000
_cell.angle_alpha   90.00
_cell.angle_beta   90.00
_cell.angle_gamma   90.00
#
_symmetry.space_group_name_H-M   'P 1'
#
loop_
_entity.id
_entity.type
_entity.pdbx_description
1 polymer ?
#
loop_
_entity_poly.entity_id
_entity_poly.type
_entity_poly.pdbx_seq_one_letter_code
_entity_poly.pdbx_strand_id
1 'polypeptide(L)'
;MNSGRGILLIALVIPGLIVMGSSLYAYDVDYNALERTEDYIERLARDGNGSTRQLDFAYHRSLSHRINAFTDGTWGFIGAAIAALGVHGMITMKEDDFGFIGKKQDKKKAQ
;
A
#
# COMPACT_ATOMS: atom_id res chain seq x y z
N MET A 1 18.61 7.57 -19.78
CA MET A 1 18.11 6.32 -19.16
C MET A 1 17.69 5.37 -20.26
N ASN A 2 18.07 4.09 -20.19
CA ASN A 2 17.64 3.06 -21.14
C ASN A 2 16.10 2.95 -21.12
N SER A 3 15.42 2.99 -22.27
CA SER A 3 13.96 3.12 -22.36
C SER A 3 13.20 2.05 -21.56
N GLY A 4 13.72 0.82 -21.50
CA GLY A 4 13.10 -0.26 -20.71
C GLY A 4 13.19 -0.05 -19.20
N ARG A 5 14.27 0.55 -18.68
CA ARG A 5 14.35 0.95 -17.26
C ARG A 5 13.34 2.06 -16.95
N GLY A 6 13.14 2.99 -17.89
CA GLY A 6 12.10 4.02 -17.78
C GLY A 6 10.68 3.43 -17.70
N ILE A 7 10.39 2.40 -18.49
CA ILE A 7 9.09 1.71 -18.45
C ILE A 7 8.88 1.01 -17.11
N LEU A 8 9.89 0.30 -16.58
CA LEU A 8 9.78 -0.37 -15.27
C LEU A 8 9.57 0.62 -14.12
N LEU A 9 10.22 1.79 -14.18
CA LEU A 9 10.00 2.85 -13.20
C LEU A 9 8.55 3.33 -13.18
N ILE A 10 8.01 3.66 -14.35
CA ILE A 10 6.67 4.25 -14.45
C ILE A 10 5.58 3.20 -14.24
N ALA A 11 5.80 1.96 -14.69
CA ALA A 11 4.78 0.92 -14.64
C ALA A 11 4.74 0.13 -13.33
N LEU A 12 5.88 -0.03 -12.64
CA LEU A 12 5.97 -0.87 -11.44
C LEU A 12 6.41 -0.10 -10.21
N VAL A 13 7.53 0.64 -10.29
CA VAL A 13 8.12 1.27 -9.10
C VAL A 13 7.25 2.40 -8.58
N ILE A 14 6.91 3.37 -9.42
CA ILE A 14 6.11 4.53 -9.00
C ILE A 14 4.72 4.10 -8.50
N PRO A 15 3.95 3.26 -9.22
CA PRO A 15 2.65 2.80 -8.73
C PRO A 15 2.76 1.98 -7.44
N GLY A 16 3.75 1.09 -7.33
CA GLY A 16 3.99 0.32 -6.12
C GLY A 16 4.29 1.19 -4.90
N LEU A 17 5.11 2.22 -5.05
CA LEU A 17 5.42 3.18 -3.99
C LEU A 17 4.21 4.04 -3.61
N ILE A 18 3.38 4.44 -4.59
CA ILE A 18 2.14 5.17 -4.32
C ILE A 18 1.20 4.32 -3.46
N VAL A 19 0.95 3.07 -3.87
CA VAL A 19 0.09 2.15 -3.12
C VAL A 19 0.66 1.89 -1.73
N MET A 20 1.97 1.66 -1.63
CA MET A 20 2.65 1.48 -0.34
C MET A 20 2.46 2.69 0.58
N GLY A 21 2.73 3.89 0.07
CA GLY A 21 2.62 5.12 0.85
C GLY A 21 1.19 5.44 1.27
N SER A 22 0.21 5.29 0.36
CA SER A 22 -1.19 5.55 0.67
C SER A 22 -1.73 4.58 1.72
N SER A 23 -1.33 3.32 1.64
CA SER A 23 -1.70 2.30 2.62
C SER A 23 -1.09 2.58 3.99
N LEU A 24 0.21 2.89 4.07
CA LEU A 24 0.86 3.17 5.34
C LEU A 24 0.27 4.40 6.02
N TYR A 25 -0.13 5.41 5.24
CA TYR A 25 -0.86 6.56 5.76
C TYR A 25 -2.24 6.16 6.32
N ALA A 26 -3.02 5.36 5.58
CA ALA A 26 -4.32 4.90 6.04
C ALA A 26 -4.21 4.03 7.30
N TYR A 27 -3.21 3.14 7.33
CA TYR A 27 -2.85 2.32 8.48
C TYR A 27 -2.68 3.15 9.75
N ASP A 28 -1.85 4.20 9.68
CA ASP A 28 -1.54 5.05 10.83
C ASP A 28 -2.78 5.80 11.33
N VAL A 29 -3.61 6.29 10.41
CA VAL A 29 -4.88 6.96 10.74
C VAL A 29 -5.84 6.01 11.46
N ASP A 30 -6.03 4.79 10.95
CA ASP A 30 -6.93 3.82 11.56
C ASP A 30 -6.40 3.24 12.87
N TYR A 31 -5.09 3.08 12.98
CA TYR A 31 -4.46 2.62 14.23
C TYR A 31 -4.66 3.65 15.36
N ASN A 32 -4.52 4.95 15.06
CA ASN A 32 -4.76 6.02 16.02
C ASN A 32 -6.25 6.13 16.41
N ALA A 33 -7.17 5.87 15.46
CA ALA A 33 -8.60 5.79 15.76
C ALA A 33 -8.94 4.56 16.64
N LEU A 34 -8.26 3.44 16.42
CA LEU A 34 -8.38 2.24 17.23
C LEU A 34 -7.95 2.48 18.67
N GLU A 35 -6.79 3.10 18.89
CA GLU A 35 -6.27 3.42 20.22
C GLU A 35 -7.27 4.25 21.03
N ARG A 36 -7.84 5.30 20.42
CA ARG A 36 -8.87 6.13 21.07
C ARG A 36 -10.15 5.38 21.41
N THR A 37 -10.55 4.43 20.56
CA THR A 37 -11.76 3.64 20.82
C THR A 37 -11.52 2.60 21.90
N GLU A 38 -10.33 1.99 21.96
CA GLU A 38 -9.95 1.08 23.04
C GLU A 38 -9.86 1.80 24.39
N ASP A 39 -9.25 2.98 24.46
CA ASP A 39 -9.23 3.83 25.65
C ASP A 39 -10.64 4.19 26.15
N TYR A 40 -11.56 4.46 25.23
CA TYR A 40 -12.96 4.75 25.55
C TYR A 40 -13.68 3.52 26.11
N ILE A 41 -13.47 2.35 25.51
CA ILE A 41 -14.03 1.07 25.99
C ILE A 41 -13.50 0.76 27.39
N GLU A 42 -12.20 0.94 27.63
CA GLU A 42 -11.58 0.67 28.94
C GLU A 42 -12.18 1.55 30.02
N ARG A 43 -12.38 2.85 29.75
CA ARG A 43 -13.04 3.78 30.68
C ARG A 43 -14.49 3.38 30.97
N LEU A 44 -15.26 3.04 29.94
CA LEU A 44 -16.66 2.59 30.08
C LEU A 44 -16.79 1.30 30.89
N ALA A 45 -15.89 0.34 30.66
CA ALA A 45 -15.84 -0.92 31.38
C ALA A 45 -15.43 -0.73 32.84
N ARG A 46 -14.49 0.19 33.11
CA ARG A 46 -13.97 0.47 34.45
C ARG A 46 -14.92 1.29 35.32
N ASP A 47 -15.58 2.28 34.74
CA ASP A 47 -16.49 3.18 35.49
C ASP A 47 -17.88 2.57 35.70
N GLY A 48 -18.19 1.42 35.08
CA GLY A 48 -19.48 0.71 35.23
C GLY A 48 -20.70 1.49 34.74
N ASN A 49 -20.48 2.61 34.05
CA ASN A 49 -21.50 3.61 33.72
C ASN A 49 -22.13 3.39 32.32
N GLY A 50 -21.65 2.39 31.58
CA GLY A 50 -22.11 2.06 30.23
C GLY A 50 -23.13 0.92 30.20
N SER A 51 -24.25 1.11 29.51
CA SER A 51 -25.16 0.01 29.15
C SER A 51 -24.41 -1.06 28.35
N THR A 52 -24.70 -2.34 28.59
CA THR A 52 -24.16 -3.48 27.83
C THR A 52 -24.23 -3.29 26.32
N ARG A 53 -25.26 -2.61 25.82
CA ARG A 53 -25.43 -2.29 24.40
C ARG A 53 -24.41 -1.27 23.88
N GLN A 54 -24.00 -0.30 24.70
CA GLN A 54 -22.97 0.67 24.33
C GLN A 54 -21.59 0.01 24.27
N LEU A 55 -21.33 -0.93 25.18
CA LEU A 55 -20.10 -1.73 25.18
C LEU A 55 -19.98 -2.58 23.89
N ASP A 56 -21.08 -3.23 23.51
CA ASP A 56 -21.15 -4.07 22.30
C ASP A 56 -20.94 -3.26 21.01
N PHE A 57 -21.58 -2.09 20.90
CA PHE A 57 -21.35 -1.18 19.77
C PHE A 57 -19.90 -0.67 19.69
N ALA A 58 -19.28 -0.36 20.83
CA ALA A 58 -17.90 0.10 20.86
C ALA A 58 -16.94 -1.03 20.43
N TYR A 59 -17.20 -2.26 20.87
CA TYR A 59 -16.42 -3.44 20.49
C TYR A 59 -16.52 -3.76 18.98
N HIS A 60 -17.70 -3.61 18.38
CA HIS A 60 -17.86 -3.76 16.93
C HIS A 60 -17.12 -2.68 16.13
N ARG A 61 -17.08 -1.45 16.65
CA ARG A 61 -16.34 -0.35 16.02
C ARG A 61 -14.82 -0.58 16.07
N SER A 62 -14.29 -1.03 17.22
CA SER A 62 -12.86 -1.34 17.34
C SER A 62 -12.44 -2.49 16.42
N LEU A 63 -13.28 -3.52 16.28
CA LEU A 63 -13.03 -4.61 15.33
C LEU A 63 -12.92 -4.11 13.88
N SER A 64 -13.76 -3.16 13.49
CA SER A 64 -13.73 -2.58 12.15
C SER A 64 -12.43 -1.82 11.89
N HIS A 65 -11.95 -1.03 12.86
CA HIS A 65 -10.66 -0.34 12.75
C HIS A 65 -9.47 -1.31 12.71
N ARG A 66 -9.51 -2.41 13.47
CA ARG A 66 -8.48 -3.46 13.40
C ARG A 66 -8.40 -4.11 12.02
N ILE A 67 -9.56 -4.42 11.42
CA ILE A 67 -9.62 -5.01 10.07
C ILE A 67 -9.16 -4.00 9.03
N ASN A 68 -9.54 -2.73 9.15
CA ASN A 68 -9.12 -1.72 8.20
C ASN A 68 -7.60 -1.49 8.26
N ALA A 69 -7.04 -1.31 9.46
CA ALA A 69 -5.60 -1.26 9.65
C ALA A 69 -4.91 -2.51 9.10
N PHE A 70 -5.38 -3.73 9.38
CA PHE A 70 -4.79 -4.93 8.79
C PHE A 70 -4.82 -4.94 7.25
N THR A 71 -5.95 -4.53 6.68
CA THR A 71 -6.15 -4.49 5.23
C THR A 71 -5.25 -3.46 4.59
N ASP A 72 -5.17 -2.27 5.17
CA ASP A 72 -4.28 -1.21 4.74
C ASP A 72 -2.83 -1.70 4.80
N GLY A 73 -2.36 -2.24 5.94
CA GLY A 73 -1.01 -2.79 6.05
C GLY A 73 -0.70 -3.86 4.98
N THR A 74 -1.68 -4.71 4.64
CA THR A 74 -1.53 -5.72 3.58
C THR A 74 -1.36 -5.09 2.20
N TRP A 75 -2.18 -4.09 1.86
CA TRP A 75 -2.02 -3.33 0.62
C TRP A 75 -0.66 -2.63 0.54
N GLY A 76 -0.14 -2.19 1.68
CA GLY A 76 1.16 -1.55 1.80
C GLY A 76 2.29 -2.51 1.44
N PHE A 77 2.21 -3.72 1.99
CA PHE A 77 3.12 -4.80 1.67
C PHE A 77 3.06 -5.20 0.19
N ILE A 78 1.85 -5.29 -0.39
CA ILE A 78 1.68 -5.57 -1.82
C ILE A 78 2.32 -4.47 -2.68
N GLY A 79 2.08 -3.19 -2.34
CA GLY A 79 2.71 -2.06 -3.01
C GLY A 79 4.24 -2.11 -2.95
N ALA A 80 4.79 -2.43 -1.77
CA ALA A 80 6.22 -2.60 -1.56
C ALA A 80 6.80 -3.75 -2.41
N ALA A 81 6.11 -4.90 -2.47
CA ALA A 81 6.52 -6.03 -3.28
C ALA A 81 6.55 -5.70 -4.78
N ILE A 82 5.53 -4.99 -5.28
CA ILE A 82 5.46 -4.51 -6.66
C ILE A 82 6.62 -3.56 -6.96
N ALA A 83 6.88 -2.60 -6.07
CA ALA A 83 8.01 -1.68 -6.22
C ALA A 83 9.36 -2.41 -6.23
N ALA A 84 9.54 -3.39 -5.33
CA ALA A 84 10.76 -4.20 -5.24
C ALA A 84 11.00 -5.02 -6.52
N LEU A 85 9.95 -5.60 -7.12
CA LEU A 85 10.05 -6.29 -8.41
C LEU A 85 10.48 -5.33 -9.53
N GLY A 86 9.98 -4.09 -9.52
CA GLY A 86 10.36 -3.08 -10.50
C GLY A 86 11.82 -2.68 -10.38
N VAL A 87 12.28 -2.45 -9.15
CA VAL A 87 13.69 -2.17 -8.85
C VAL A 87 14.59 -3.35 -9.22
N HIS A 88 14.19 -4.57 -8.86
CA HIS A 88 14.93 -5.77 -9.21
C HIS A 88 15.07 -5.91 -10.72
N GLY A 89 13.97 -5.76 -11.48
CA GLY A 89 13.98 -5.82 -12.95
C GLY A 89 14.89 -4.76 -13.59
N MET A 90 14.95 -3.55 -13.02
CA MET A 90 15.86 -2.51 -13.53
C MET A 90 17.34 -2.85 -13.35
N ILE A 91 17.69 -3.51 -12.23
CA ILE A 91 19.07 -3.88 -11.89
C ILE A 91 19.50 -5.10 -12.70
N THR A 92 18.61 -6.08 -12.89
CA THR A 92 18.93 -7.32 -13.61
C THR A 92 18.81 -7.20 -15.13
N MET A 93 18.15 -6.17 -15.65
CA MET A 93 18.04 -5.90 -17.08
C MET A 93 19.41 -5.72 -17.77
N LYS A 94 19.64 -6.45 -18.86
CA LYS A 94 20.74 -6.21 -19.80
C LYS A 94 20.30 -5.23 -20.88
N GLU A 95 21.26 -4.52 -21.48
CA GLU A 95 20.99 -3.45 -22.45
C GLU A 95 20.23 -3.94 -23.70
N ASP A 96 20.38 -5.22 -24.05
CA ASP A 96 19.80 -5.83 -25.25
C ASP A 96 18.34 -6.28 -25.11
N ASP A 97 17.82 -6.42 -23.88
CA ASP A 97 16.50 -7.02 -23.61
C ASP A 97 15.33 -6.22 -24.21
N PHE A 98 15.53 -4.92 -24.46
CA PHE A 98 14.56 -4.04 -25.13
C PHE A 98 15.01 -3.55 -26.50
N GLY A 99 16.18 -4.00 -27.01
CA GLY A 99 16.68 -3.66 -28.34
C GLY A 99 15.70 -4.02 -29.47
N PHE A 100 14.80 -4.97 -29.24
CA PHE A 100 13.74 -5.36 -30.18
C PHE A 100 12.63 -4.30 -30.34
N ILE A 101 12.28 -3.55 -29.29
CA ILE A 101 11.30 -2.45 -29.37
C ILE A 101 11.96 -1.18 -29.93
N GLY A 102 13.21 -0.90 -29.56
CA GLY A 102 14.00 0.21 -30.11
C GLY A 102 14.21 0.10 -31.63
N LYS A 103 14.60 -1.09 -32.12
CA LYS A 103 14.74 -1.34 -33.58
C LYS A 103 13.44 -1.15 -34.36
N LYS A 104 12.28 -1.43 -33.77
CA LYS A 104 10.98 -1.20 -34.43
C LYS A 104 10.64 0.29 -34.54
N GLN A 105 11.05 1.12 -33.59
CA GLN A 105 10.83 2.57 -33.68
C GLN A 105 11.75 3.26 -34.69
N ASP A 106 13.03 2.89 -34.75
CA ASP A 106 13.95 3.47 -35.75
C ASP A 106 13.55 3.10 -37.18
N LYS A 107 13.09 1.87 -37.42
CA LYS A 107 12.56 1.47 -38.74
C LYS A 107 11.29 2.23 -39.13
N LYS A 108 10.47 2.69 -38.17
CA LYS A 108 9.28 3.51 -38.45
C LYS A 108 9.58 4.97 -38.73
N LYS A 109 10.72 5.50 -38.26
CA LYS A 109 11.14 6.88 -38.51
C LYS A 109 11.95 7.05 -39.80
N ALA A 110 12.46 5.96 -40.36
CA ALA A 110 13.26 5.94 -41.59
C ALA A 110 12.44 5.63 -42.86
N GLN A 111 11.10 5.61 -42.77
CA GLN A 111 10.16 5.49 -43.90
C GLN A 111 9.37 6.77 -44.08
#